data_AF-A0A2M7I971-F1
#
_entry.id   AF-A0A2M7I971-F1
#
_cell.length_a   1.000
_cell.length_b   1.000
_cell.length_c   1.000
_cell.angle_alpha   90.00
_cell.angle_beta   90.00
_cell.angle_gamma   90.00
#
_symmetry.space_group_name_H-M   'P 1'
#
loop_
_entity.id
_entity.type
_entity.pdbx_description
1 polymer ?
#
loop_
_entity_poly.entity_id
_entity_poly.type
_entity_poly.pdbx_seq_one_letter_code
_entity_poly.pdbx_strand_id
1 'polypeptide(L)'
;MSTTTIKLPDALKSRIANAAAAAGKTPHAFMLESLQAQIELVERRRQFVDQALLAREEVAQYGLIYDADEVFSYIQARLAGKQIKRPSPTQL
;
A
#
# COMPACT_ATOMS: atom_id res chain seq x y z
N MET A 1 29.63 -1.90 -5.16
CA MET A 1 28.38 -2.56 -4.70
C MET A 1 28.74 -3.94 -4.19
N SER A 2 28.19 -4.35 -3.04
CA SER A 2 28.41 -5.69 -2.47
C SER A 2 27.38 -6.67 -3.02
N THR A 3 27.82 -7.89 -3.33
CA THR A 3 26.92 -8.98 -3.71
C THR A 3 26.40 -9.67 -2.46
N THR A 4 25.10 -9.86 -2.38
CA THR A 4 24.47 -10.66 -1.31
C THR A 4 24.14 -12.03 -1.87
N THR A 5 24.75 -13.09 -1.33
CA THR A 5 24.47 -14.47 -1.77
C THR A 5 23.30 -15.03 -0.97
N ILE A 6 22.22 -15.38 -1.67
CA ILE A 6 21.01 -15.96 -1.08
C ILE A 6 20.93 -17.43 -1.50
N LYS A 7 20.83 -18.34 -0.53
CA LYS A 7 20.58 -19.76 -0.81
C LYS A 7 19.10 -19.96 -1.11
N LEU A 8 18.80 -20.42 -2.31
CA LEU A 8 17.44 -20.73 -2.74
C LEU A 8 17.26 -22.26 -2.77
N PRO A 9 16.23 -22.81 -2.11
CA PRO A 9 15.85 -24.20 -2.31
C PRO A 9 15.52 -24.47 -3.79
N ASP A 10 15.84 -25.66 -4.29
CA ASP A 10 15.67 -26.00 -5.72
C ASP A 10 14.23 -25.80 -6.21
N ALA A 11 13.26 -26.18 -5.38
CA ALA A 11 11.84 -25.98 -5.68
C ALA A 11 11.48 -24.50 -5.87
N LEU A 12 12.06 -23.59 -5.08
CA LEU A 12 11.83 -22.15 -5.21
C LEU A 12 12.52 -21.60 -6.46
N LYS A 13 13.75 -22.05 -6.75
CA LYS A 13 14.50 -21.67 -7.95
C LYS A 13 13.72 -21.99 -9.22
N SER A 14 13.13 -23.19 -9.33
CA SER A 14 12.30 -23.56 -10.49
C SER A 14 11.04 -22.71 -10.62
N ARG A 15 10.36 -22.40 -9.51
CA ARG A 15 9.17 -21.53 -9.52
C ARG A 15 9.52 -20.10 -9.98
N ILE A 16 10.63 -19.55 -9.51
CA ILE A 16 11.11 -18.22 -9.92
C ILE A 16 11.44 -18.22 -11.41
N ALA A 17 12.12 -19.24 -11.91
CA ALA A 17 12.46 -19.33 -13.34
C ALA A 17 11.20 -19.33 -14.22
N ASN A 18 10.18 -20.11 -13.86
CA ASN A 18 8.91 -20.16 -14.58
C ASN A 18 8.15 -18.83 -14.53
N ALA A 19 8.08 -18.20 -13.35
CA ALA A 19 7.42 -16.90 -13.19
C ALA A 19 8.14 -15.78 -13.95
N ALA A 20 9.48 -15.78 -13.93
CA ALA A 20 10.29 -14.83 -14.67
C ALA A 20 10.08 -14.99 -16.19
N ALA A 21 10.08 -16.24 -16.69
CA ALA A 21 9.81 -16.53 -18.10
C ALA A 21 8.42 -16.06 -18.53
N ALA A 22 7.39 -16.33 -17.72
CA ALA A 22 6.02 -15.85 -17.98
C ALA A 22 5.92 -14.32 -17.99
N ALA A 23 6.74 -13.64 -17.20
CA ALA A 23 6.83 -12.18 -17.16
C ALA A 23 7.78 -11.59 -18.23
N GLY A 24 8.45 -12.42 -19.05
CA GLY A 24 9.43 -11.98 -20.05
C GLY A 24 10.73 -11.41 -19.45
N LYS A 25 11.11 -11.84 -18.24
CA LYS A 25 12.25 -11.32 -17.48
C LYS A 25 13.29 -12.39 -17.17
N THR A 26 14.52 -11.96 -16.91
CA THR A 26 15.53 -12.88 -16.34
C THR A 26 15.17 -13.20 -14.88
N PRO A 27 15.54 -14.38 -14.35
CA PRO A 27 15.29 -14.72 -12.95
C PRO A 27 15.86 -13.69 -11.97
N HIS A 28 17.05 -13.14 -12.26
CA HIS A 28 17.66 -12.10 -11.43
C HIS A 28 16.83 -10.81 -11.41
N ALA A 29 16.44 -10.30 -12.58
CA ALA A 29 15.62 -9.09 -12.67
C ALA A 29 14.27 -9.28 -11.96
N PHE A 30 13.62 -10.43 -12.18
CA PHE A 30 12.37 -10.77 -11.52
C PHE A 30 12.51 -10.80 -9.99
N MET A 31 13.58 -11.40 -9.45
CA MET A 31 13.82 -11.43 -8.00
C MET A 31 14.04 -10.02 -7.43
N LEU A 32 14.82 -9.18 -8.10
CA LEU A 32 15.10 -7.82 -7.63
C LEU A 32 13.82 -6.99 -7.53
N GLU A 33 13.02 -7.00 -8.60
CA GLU A 33 11.74 -6.28 -8.63
C GLU A 33 10.75 -6.84 -7.59
N SER A 34 10.72 -8.16 -7.42
CA SER A 34 9.87 -8.80 -6.41
C SER A 34 10.24 -8.36 -4.99
N LEU A 35 11.54 -8.26 -4.68
CA LEU A 35 12.02 -7.77 -3.38
C LEU A 35 11.67 -6.29 -3.19
N GLN A 36 11.85 -5.46 -4.22
CA GLN A 36 11.47 -4.05 -4.16
C GLN A 36 9.97 -3.90 -3.90
N ALA A 37 9.13 -4.60 -4.66
CA ALA A 37 7.68 -4.58 -4.48
C ALA A 37 7.27 -5.05 -3.07
N GLN A 38 7.94 -6.07 -2.53
CA GLN A 38 7.68 -6.55 -1.17
C GLN A 38 8.05 -5.52 -0.10
N ILE A 39 9.19 -4.83 -0.26
CA ILE A 39 9.61 -3.76 0.66
C ILE A 39 8.58 -2.64 0.64
N GLU A 40 8.22 -2.15 -0.55
CA GLU A 40 7.23 -1.08 -0.70
C GLU A 40 5.86 -1.46 -0.10
N LEU A 41 5.43 -2.72 -0.25
CA LEU A 41 4.21 -3.23 0.35
C LEU A 41 4.27 -3.17 1.89
N VAL A 42 5.37 -3.63 2.47
CA VAL A 42 5.58 -3.65 3.93
C VAL A 42 5.62 -2.22 4.49
N GLU A 43 6.33 -1.32 3.81
CA GLU A 43 6.42 0.09 4.20
C GLU A 43 5.06 0.79 4.12
N ARG A 44 4.32 0.62 3.02
CA ARG A 44 2.96 1.16 2.86
C ARG A 44 2.01 0.62 3.93
N ARG A 45 2.11 -0.68 4.24
CA ARG A 45 1.27 -1.31 5.27
C ARG A 45 1.57 -0.73 6.66
N ARG A 46 2.85 -0.56 6.99
CA ARG A 46 3.27 0.05 8.26
C ARG A 46 2.75 1.48 8.37
N GLN A 47 2.99 2.30 7.34
CA GLN A 47 2.51 3.69 7.31
C GLN A 47 0.99 3.78 7.47
N PHE A 48 0.23 2.91 6.79
CA PHE A 48 -1.23 2.87 6.92
C PHE A 48 -1.68 2.57 8.35
N VAL A 49 -1.04 1.61 9.03
CA VAL A 49 -1.37 1.27 10.42
C VAL A 49 -0.99 2.41 11.36
N ASP A 50 0.20 3.01 11.19
CA ASP A 50 0.66 4.12 12.00
C ASP A 50 -0.30 5.33 11.89
N GLN A 51 -0.77 5.64 10.67
CA GLN A 51 -1.77 6.68 10.43
C GLN A 51 -3.12 6.36 11.08
N ALA A 52 -3.57 5.10 11.02
CA ALA A 52 -4.83 4.70 11.65
C ALA A 52 -4.78 4.80 13.18
N LEU A 53 -3.64 4.45 13.78
CA LEU A 53 -3.42 4.61 15.22
C LEU A 53 -3.41 6.07 15.64
N LEU A 54 -2.72 6.93 14.88
CA LEU A 54 -2.72 8.38 15.09
C LEU A 54 -4.15 8.96 15.03
N ALA A 55 -4.90 8.64 13.97
CA ALA A 55 -6.27 9.10 13.80
C ALA A 55 -7.17 8.65 14.97
N ARG A 56 -6.98 7.42 15.48
CA ARG A 56 -7.70 6.93 16.66
C ARG A 56 -7.40 7.76 17.90
N GLU A 57 -6.14 8.16 18.08
CA GLU A 57 -5.73 8.98 19.22
C GLU A 57 -6.27 10.41 19.11
N GLU A 58 -6.26 11.01 17.92
CA GLU A 58 -6.88 12.31 17.66
C GLU A 58 -8.39 12.30 17.94
N VAL A 59 -9.10 11.23 17.55
CA VAL A 59 -10.52 11.05 17.88
C VAL A 59 -10.70 10.93 19.40
N ALA A 60 -9.86 10.16 20.09
CA ALA A 60 -9.94 10.03 21.54
C ALA A 60 -9.66 11.35 22.28
N GLN A 61 -8.79 12.20 21.75
CA GLN A 61 -8.41 13.47 22.35
C GLN A 61 -9.38 14.61 22.04
N TYR A 62 -9.83 14.73 20.78
CA TYR A 62 -10.58 15.88 20.28
C TYR A 62 -12.03 15.56 19.90
N GLY A 63 -12.38 14.29 19.73
CA GLY A 63 -13.71 13.85 19.30
C GLY A 63 -14.05 14.22 17.85
N LEU A 64 -13.09 14.67 17.03
CA LEU A 64 -13.35 15.10 15.66
C LEU A 64 -13.37 13.90 14.71
N ILE A 65 -14.50 13.67 14.04
CA ILE A 65 -14.70 12.61 13.05
C ILE A 65 -15.22 13.18 11.73
N TYR A 66 -15.18 12.38 10.67
CA TYR A 66 -15.88 12.69 9.43
C TYR A 66 -17.04 11.72 9.26
N ASP A 67 -18.16 12.21 8.75
CA ASP A 67 -19.26 11.36 8.31
C ASP A 67 -18.83 10.53 7.09
N ALA A 68 -19.03 9.21 7.17
CA ALA A 68 -18.56 8.31 6.13
C ALA A 68 -19.31 8.52 4.81
N ASP A 69 -20.62 8.75 4.86
CA ASP A 69 -21.46 8.94 3.67
C ASP A 69 -21.11 10.26 2.97
N GLU A 70 -20.82 11.32 3.74
CA GLU A 70 -20.36 12.60 3.20
C GLU A 70 -18.99 12.44 2.50
N VAL A 71 -18.05 11.71 3.13
CA VAL A 71 -16.72 11.44 2.55
C VAL A 71 -16.83 10.60 1.28
N PHE A 72 -17.62 9.53 1.28
CA PHE A 72 -17.78 8.68 0.09
C PHE A 72 -18.45 9.45 -1.06
N SER A 73 -19.49 10.24 -0.75
CA SER A 73 -20.16 11.09 -1.73
C SER A 73 -19.20 12.13 -2.34
N TYR A 74 -18.36 12.75 -1.51
CA TYR A 74 -17.32 13.67 -1.95
C TYR A 74 -16.31 13.01 -2.90
N ILE A 75 -15.80 11.82 -2.54
CA ILE A 75 -14.82 11.09 -3.36
C ILE A 75 -15.43 10.71 -4.71
N GLN A 76 -16.65 10.17 -4.73
CA GLN A 76 -17.33 9.80 -5.98
C GLN A 76 -17.58 11.00 -6.88
N ALA A 77 -18.05 12.12 -6.33
CA ALA A 77 -18.26 13.35 -7.09
C ALA A 77 -16.94 13.91 -7.66
N ARG A 78 -15.85 13.82 -6.88
CA ARG A 78 -14.50 14.22 -7.30
C ARG A 78 -13.97 13.38 -8.46
N LEU A 79 -14.20 12.06 -8.44
CA LEU A 79 -13.86 11.15 -9.54
C LEU A 79 -14.67 11.44 -10.81
N ALA A 80 -15.93 11.88 -10.65
CA ALA A 80 -16.78 12.31 -11.75
C ALA A 80 -16.46 13.72 -12.30
N GLY A 81 -15.38 14.36 -11.82
CA GLY A 81 -14.97 15.71 -12.24
C GLY A 81 -15.87 16.83 -11.72
N LYS A 82 -16.81 16.54 -10.81
CA LYS A 82 -17.69 17.56 -10.23
C LYS A 82 -16.95 18.36 -9.16
N GLN A 83 -17.23 19.67 -9.12
CA GLN A 83 -16.72 20.54 -8.07
C GLN A 83 -17.70 20.51 -6.89
N ILE A 84 -17.33 19.79 -5.84
CA ILE A 84 -18.10 19.64 -4.60
C ILE A 84 -17.26 20.13 -3.41
N LYS A 85 -17.93 20.66 -2.38
CA LYS A 85 -17.27 21.10 -1.15
C LYS A 85 -16.66 19.89 -0.43
N ARG A 86 -15.46 20.06 0.12
CA ARG A 86 -14.82 19.03 0.94
C ARG A 86 -15.57 18.88 2.27
N PRO A 87 -15.83 17.65 2.73
CA PRO A 87 -16.41 17.38 4.04
C PRO A 87 -15.61 18.06 5.14
N SER A 88 -16.28 18.53 6.18
CA SER A 88 -15.66 19.11 7.37
C SER A 88 -15.75 18.14 8.55
N PRO A 89 -14.76 18.12 9.46
CA PRO A 89 -14.87 17.34 10.67
C PRO A 89 -16.08 17.78 11.50
N THR A 90 -16.77 16.81 12.08
CA THR A 90 -17.88 16.97 13.02
C THR A 90 -17.48 16.35 14.36
N GLN A 91 -18.05 16.81 15.46
CA GLN A 91 -17.75 16.29 16.79
C GLN A 91 -18.63 15.07 17.10
N LEU A 92 -18.01 14.01 17.66
CA LEU A 92 -18.65 12.78 18.17
C LEU A 92 -19.56 13.04 19.36
#